data_AF-A0A7W1QED1-F1
#
_entry.id   AF-A0A7W1QED1-F1
#
_cell.length_a   1.000
_cell.length_b   1.000
_cell.length_c   1.000
_cell.angle_alpha   90.00
_cell.angle_beta   90.00
_cell.angle_gamma   90.00
#
_symmetry.space_group_name_H-M   'P 1'
#
loop_
_entity.id
_entity.type
_entity.pdbx_description
1 polymer ?
#
loop_
_entity_poly.entity_id
_entity_poly.type
_entity_poly.pdbx_seq_one_letter_code
_entity_poly.pdbx_strand_id
1 'polypeptide(L)'
;MARTPPISDSAPKRRVTFPDLVRIHFRWRQALRPGSGVSEKEIAELDRDYHEALACFEGEHGDMINAYWCADVESAVALTAGKPNSGWVRRLLSVSPRFHRVSDWATKDEPDIARALHHCDELAIRAGEVLRGRSRRIAVQLVMTSACHLLSLVDARGENPPQAHKDAVAVELRELAAIGRSYRESANGDAQLVYFAGMGIGIAGLVALYVLTASVLDREGVHASTIVGCLVAGAVGAVVSVIARVNSGSFALDEDIARGYTLFLGSLRPWIGSIFGLLIYFSVTADIVQIFEVPQEDTDAFYFFCVLAFAAGFSERWAQDTLTGGLSGRGRGGADAAAAATTPAKDPGTARGRSTEAERDTPQ
;
A
#
# COMPACT_ATOMS: atom_id res chain seq x y z
N MET A 1 3.91 -65.77 -20.39
CA MET A 1 3.48 -64.52 -21.06
C MET A 1 3.36 -63.42 -20.00
N ALA A 2 4.44 -62.69 -19.75
CA ALA A 2 4.43 -61.51 -18.87
C ALA A 2 4.34 -60.28 -19.78
N ARG A 3 3.26 -59.49 -19.63
CA ARG A 3 3.08 -58.22 -20.34
C ARG A 3 3.93 -57.16 -19.65
N THR A 4 4.95 -56.66 -20.35
CA THR A 4 5.67 -55.44 -19.99
C THR A 4 4.70 -54.26 -20.04
N PRO A 5 4.61 -53.39 -19.02
CA PRO A 5 3.81 -52.18 -19.10
C PRO A 5 4.44 -51.21 -20.12
N PRO A 6 3.63 -50.41 -20.84
CA PRO A 6 4.15 -49.41 -21.75
C PRO A 6 4.91 -48.34 -20.96
N ILE A 7 6.19 -48.15 -21.30
CA ILE A 7 6.98 -47.01 -20.86
C ILE A 7 6.34 -45.78 -21.50
N SER A 8 5.70 -44.96 -20.67
CA SER A 8 5.22 -43.64 -21.05
C SER A 8 6.42 -42.76 -21.39
N ASP A 9 6.79 -42.70 -22.67
CA ASP A 9 7.68 -41.68 -23.24
C ASP A 9 7.00 -40.31 -23.19
N SER A 10 6.91 -39.73 -22.00
CA SER A 10 6.78 -38.29 -21.86
C SER A 10 8.12 -37.78 -21.36
N ALA A 11 9.02 -37.48 -22.29
CA ALA A 11 10.21 -36.69 -21.99
C ALA A 11 9.76 -35.47 -21.16
N PRO A 12 10.42 -35.16 -20.03
CA PRO A 12 10.01 -34.05 -19.19
C PRO A 12 10.00 -32.78 -20.05
N LYS A 13 8.84 -32.12 -20.17
CA LYS A 13 8.71 -30.84 -20.87
C LYS A 13 9.80 -29.90 -20.33
N ARG A 14 10.73 -29.53 -21.20
CA ARG A 14 11.84 -28.65 -20.86
C ARG A 14 11.26 -27.36 -20.24
N ARG A 15 11.53 -27.13 -18.96
CA ARG A 15 11.21 -25.85 -18.34
C ARG A 15 12.12 -24.79 -18.96
N VAL A 16 11.54 -23.68 -19.39
CA VAL A 16 12.26 -22.56 -19.97
C VAL A 16 12.23 -21.44 -18.95
N THR A 17 13.40 -21.09 -18.41
CA THR A 17 13.51 -19.94 -17.52
C THR A 17 13.59 -18.65 -18.34
N PHE A 18 13.33 -17.49 -17.73
CA PHE A 18 13.46 -16.22 -18.44
C PHE A 18 14.89 -15.98 -19.00
N PRO A 19 15.99 -16.27 -18.26
CA PRO A 19 17.34 -16.25 -18.84
C PRO A 19 17.54 -17.16 -20.05
N ASP A 20 16.94 -18.35 -20.06
CA ASP A 20 17.00 -19.25 -21.22
C ASP A 20 16.30 -18.62 -22.43
N LEU A 21 15.12 -18.05 -22.21
CA LEU A 21 14.35 -17.37 -23.26
C LEU A 21 15.13 -16.18 -23.84
N VAL A 22 15.80 -15.38 -23.00
CA VAL A 22 16.65 -14.25 -23.43
C VAL A 22 17.79 -14.71 -24.32
N ARG A 23 18.48 -15.79 -23.94
CA ARG A 23 19.59 -16.34 -24.75
C ARG A 23 19.10 -16.89 -26.09
N ILE A 24 17.97 -17.61 -26.09
CA ILE A 24 17.39 -18.16 -27.32
C ILE A 24 16.96 -17.02 -28.25
N HIS A 25 16.25 -16.02 -27.73
CA HIS A 25 15.85 -14.84 -28.50
C HIS A 25 17.06 -14.09 -29.07
N PHE A 26 18.12 -13.89 -28.27
CA PHE A 26 19.32 -13.19 -28.73
C PHE A 26 20.02 -13.92 -29.89
N ARG A 27 20.16 -15.25 -29.81
CA ARG A 27 20.74 -16.07 -30.89
C ARG A 27 19.93 -15.98 -32.17
N TRP A 28 18.62 -16.10 -32.06
CA TRP A 28 17.71 -15.94 -33.19
C TRP A 28 17.84 -14.55 -33.83
N ARG A 29 17.86 -13.48 -33.01
CA ARG A 29 18.05 -12.11 -33.49
C ARG A 29 19.41 -11.88 -34.16
N GLN A 30 20.49 -12.48 -33.64
CA GLN A 30 21.81 -12.40 -34.27
C GLN A 30 21.83 -13.08 -35.64
N ALA A 31 21.17 -14.24 -35.79
CA ALA A 31 21.09 -14.94 -37.07
C ALA A 31 20.36 -14.12 -38.14
N LEU A 32 19.38 -13.30 -37.74
CA LEU A 32 18.64 -12.38 -38.61
C LEU A 32 19.43 -11.14 -39.03
N ARG A 33 20.61 -10.87 -38.44
CA ARG A 33 21.40 -9.68 -38.81
C ARG A 33 21.96 -9.81 -40.23
N PRO A 34 21.95 -8.72 -41.02
CA PRO A 34 22.61 -8.70 -42.32
C PRO A 34 24.09 -9.09 -42.18
N GLY A 35 24.55 -10.06 -42.98
CA GLY A 35 25.94 -10.52 -42.94
C GLY A 35 26.27 -11.54 -41.85
N SER A 36 25.26 -12.12 -41.17
CA SER A 36 25.47 -13.18 -40.17
C SER A 36 26.11 -14.46 -40.72
N GLY A 37 26.03 -14.69 -42.04
CA GLY A 37 26.55 -15.89 -42.71
C GLY A 37 25.75 -17.16 -42.40
N VAL A 38 24.60 -17.03 -41.72
CA VAL A 38 23.73 -18.12 -41.30
C VAL A 38 22.82 -18.54 -42.46
N SER A 39 22.63 -19.85 -42.64
CA SER A 39 21.76 -20.38 -43.71
C SER A 39 20.28 -20.11 -43.42
N GLU A 40 19.45 -19.98 -44.46
CA GLU A 40 17.98 -19.82 -44.29
C GLU A 40 17.36 -20.97 -43.46
N LYS A 41 17.88 -22.19 -43.62
CA LYS A 41 17.42 -23.36 -42.86
C LYS A 41 17.71 -23.22 -41.37
N GLU A 42 18.90 -22.72 -41.02
CA GLU A 42 19.30 -22.52 -39.63
C GLU A 42 18.52 -21.36 -38.98
N ILE A 43 18.22 -20.30 -39.74
CA ILE A 43 17.31 -19.23 -39.28
C ILE A 43 15.92 -19.80 -38.97
N ALA A 44 15.37 -20.66 -39.84
CA ALA A 44 14.07 -21.29 -39.61
C ALA A 44 14.07 -22.24 -38.40
N GLU A 45 15.18 -22.93 -38.13
CA GLU A 45 15.34 -23.77 -36.94
C GLU A 45 15.37 -22.91 -35.66
N LEU A 46 16.15 -21.82 -35.65
CA LEU A 46 16.21 -20.88 -34.52
C LEU A 46 14.87 -20.18 -34.26
N ASP A 47 14.14 -19.85 -35.31
CA ASP A 47 12.81 -19.25 -35.22
C ASP A 47 11.82 -20.20 -34.53
N ARG A 48 11.82 -21.48 -34.94
CA ARG A 48 11.00 -22.51 -34.29
C ARG A 48 11.40 -22.70 -32.82
N ASP A 49 12.69 -22.77 -32.53
CA ASP A 49 13.20 -22.95 -31.17
C ASP A 49 12.80 -21.78 -30.26
N TYR A 50 12.83 -20.55 -30.78
CA TYR A 50 12.36 -19.36 -30.07
C TYR A 50 10.86 -19.42 -29.77
N HIS A 51 10.02 -19.70 -30.76
CA HIS A 51 8.57 -19.76 -30.57
C HIS A 51 8.15 -20.92 -29.66
N GLU A 52 8.83 -22.07 -29.72
CA GLU A 52 8.61 -23.18 -28.79
C GLU A 52 8.99 -22.78 -27.36
N ALA A 53 10.14 -22.13 -27.19
CA ALA A 53 10.58 -21.65 -25.88
C ALA A 53 9.65 -20.60 -25.30
N LEU A 54 9.18 -19.66 -26.12
CA LEU A 54 8.20 -18.64 -25.74
C LEU A 54 6.88 -19.28 -25.32
N ALA A 55 6.34 -20.21 -26.11
CA ALA A 55 5.11 -20.92 -25.78
C ALA A 55 5.24 -21.72 -24.47
N CYS A 56 6.41 -22.31 -24.22
CA CYS A 56 6.67 -23.03 -22.97
C CYS A 56 6.74 -22.07 -21.77
N PHE A 57 7.40 -20.91 -21.94
CA PHE A 57 7.49 -19.86 -20.93
C PHE A 57 6.12 -19.24 -20.61
N GLU A 58 5.34 -18.86 -21.62
CA GLU A 58 3.95 -18.40 -21.46
C GLU A 58 3.06 -19.52 -20.89
N GLY A 59 3.37 -20.78 -21.22
CA GLY A 59 2.83 -22.00 -20.62
C GLY A 59 2.97 -22.06 -19.10
N GLU A 60 4.01 -21.48 -18.52
CA GLU A 60 4.27 -21.48 -17.08
C GLU A 60 3.90 -20.16 -16.41
N HIS A 61 4.19 -19.02 -17.05
CA HIS A 61 4.10 -17.69 -16.43
C HIS A 61 2.89 -16.88 -16.88
N GLY A 62 2.17 -17.31 -17.91
CA GLY A 62 1.07 -16.58 -18.53
C GLY A 62 1.54 -15.77 -19.73
N ASP A 63 0.59 -15.33 -20.54
CA ASP A 63 0.84 -14.61 -21.80
C ASP A 63 1.75 -13.39 -21.57
N MET A 64 2.66 -13.16 -22.50
CA MET A 64 3.57 -12.04 -22.49
C MET A 64 2.79 -10.76 -22.82
N ILE A 65 2.67 -9.86 -21.86
CA ILE A 65 1.98 -8.57 -22.03
C ILE A 65 2.90 -7.57 -22.74
N ASN A 66 4.15 -7.52 -22.28
CA ASN A 66 5.15 -6.60 -22.79
C ASN A 66 6.54 -7.22 -22.62
N ALA A 67 7.46 -6.94 -23.54
CA ALA A 67 8.86 -7.29 -23.40
C ALA A 67 9.73 -6.28 -24.14
N TYR A 68 10.89 -6.01 -23.57
CA TYR A 68 11.94 -5.24 -24.21
C TYR A 68 13.20 -6.10 -24.26
N TRP A 69 13.73 -6.30 -25.47
CA TRP A 69 14.90 -7.12 -25.74
C TRP A 69 16.02 -6.23 -26.25
N CYS A 70 17.18 -6.30 -25.57
CA CYS A 70 18.37 -5.59 -26.02
C CYS A 70 18.74 -5.99 -27.45
N ALA A 71 19.28 -5.04 -28.21
CA ALA A 71 19.74 -5.28 -29.57
C ALA A 71 21.05 -6.06 -29.58
N ASP A 72 22.05 -5.59 -28.86
CA ASP A 72 23.45 -6.05 -28.95
C ASP A 72 23.93 -6.91 -27.78
N VAL A 73 23.12 -7.04 -26.72
CA VAL A 73 23.49 -7.77 -25.51
C VAL A 73 22.41 -8.78 -25.13
N GLU A 74 22.80 -9.89 -24.48
CA GLU A 74 21.90 -10.91 -23.92
C GLU A 74 21.17 -10.36 -22.68
N SER A 75 20.28 -9.37 -22.87
CA SER A 75 19.53 -8.75 -21.78
C SER A 75 18.12 -8.37 -22.22
N ALA A 76 17.18 -8.47 -21.28
CA ALA A 76 15.79 -8.16 -21.51
C ALA A 76 15.03 -7.93 -20.20
N VAL A 77 13.87 -7.30 -20.35
CA VAL A 77 12.82 -7.25 -19.33
C VAL A 77 11.51 -7.70 -19.96
N ALA A 78 10.68 -8.40 -19.19
CA ALA A 78 9.38 -8.84 -19.65
C ALA A 78 8.34 -8.77 -18.55
N LEU A 79 7.10 -8.57 -18.96
CA LEU A 79 5.92 -8.59 -18.13
C LEU A 79 4.96 -9.66 -18.64
N THR A 80 4.60 -10.59 -17.77
CA THR A 80 3.63 -11.65 -18.07
C THR A 80 2.34 -11.40 -17.31
N ALA A 81 1.21 -11.86 -17.86
CA ALA A 81 -0.10 -11.70 -17.24
C ALA A 81 -0.25 -12.45 -15.90
N GLY A 82 0.63 -13.41 -15.63
CA GLY A 82 0.47 -14.38 -14.56
C GLY A 82 -0.47 -15.52 -14.98
N LYS A 83 -0.46 -16.63 -14.23
CA LYS A 83 -1.48 -17.68 -14.36
C LYS A 83 -2.33 -17.81 -13.11
N PRO A 84 -3.66 -17.99 -13.25
CA PRO A 84 -4.47 -18.43 -12.13
C PRO A 84 -4.01 -19.82 -11.70
N ASN A 85 -3.72 -19.99 -10.41
CA ASN A 85 -3.38 -21.32 -9.89
C ASN A 85 -4.58 -22.27 -10.06
N SER A 86 -4.28 -23.55 -10.32
CA SER A 86 -5.25 -24.64 -10.42
C SER A 86 -5.94 -24.87 -9.07
N GLY A 87 -7.04 -24.16 -8.81
CA GLY A 87 -7.87 -24.33 -7.63
C GLY A 87 -9.12 -23.46 -7.69
N TRP A 88 -10.29 -24.05 -7.45
CA TRP A 88 -11.59 -23.37 -7.56
C TRP A 88 -11.70 -22.14 -6.65
N VAL A 89 -11.14 -22.20 -5.43
CA VAL A 89 -11.08 -21.06 -4.49
C VAL A 89 -10.16 -19.93 -4.98
N ARG A 90 -9.11 -20.26 -5.75
CA ARG A 90 -8.12 -19.28 -6.25
C ARG A 90 -8.46 -18.73 -7.64
N ARG A 91 -9.42 -19.31 -8.37
CA ARG A 91 -9.98 -18.71 -9.60
C ARG A 91 -10.73 -17.40 -9.33
N LEU A 92 -11.25 -17.21 -8.10
CA LEU A 92 -11.82 -15.94 -7.65
C LEU A 92 -10.75 -14.88 -7.30
N LEU A 93 -9.48 -15.26 -7.17
CA LEU A 93 -8.40 -14.32 -6.90
C LEU A 93 -7.84 -13.77 -8.23
N SER A 94 -7.60 -12.47 -8.27
CA SER A 94 -7.07 -11.79 -9.45
C SER A 94 -5.69 -12.32 -9.83
N VAL A 95 -5.53 -12.75 -11.09
CA VAL A 95 -4.23 -13.10 -11.68
C VAL A 95 -3.30 -11.89 -11.58
N SER A 96 -2.13 -12.09 -10.98
CA SER A 96 -1.14 -11.04 -10.77
C SER A 96 -0.10 -11.03 -11.90
N PRO A 97 0.14 -9.89 -12.56
CA PRO A 97 1.22 -9.81 -13.52
C PRO A 97 2.56 -10.06 -12.84
N ARG A 98 3.51 -10.67 -13.56
CA ARG A 98 4.85 -10.97 -13.07
C ARG A 98 5.89 -10.30 -13.94
N PHE A 99 6.74 -9.50 -13.29
CA PHE A 99 7.90 -8.86 -13.88
C PHE A 99 9.07 -9.84 -13.89
N HIS A 100 9.79 -9.88 -15.01
CA HIS A 100 10.96 -10.71 -15.23
C HIS A 100 12.08 -9.85 -15.77
N ARG A 101 13.30 -10.02 -15.26
CA ARG A 101 14.46 -9.24 -15.66
C ARG A 101 15.69 -10.11 -15.79
N VAL A 102 16.47 -9.82 -16.83
CA VAL A 102 17.84 -10.28 -17.03
C VAL A 102 18.61 -9.09 -17.63
N SER A 103 19.44 -8.40 -16.86
CA SER A 103 20.15 -7.22 -17.38
C SER A 103 21.61 -7.10 -16.97
N ASP A 104 22.15 -8.07 -16.22
CA ASP A 104 23.48 -7.98 -15.63
C ASP A 104 24.58 -7.82 -16.69
N TRP A 105 24.37 -8.41 -17.88
CA TRP A 105 25.29 -8.27 -19.02
C TRP A 105 25.27 -6.86 -19.61
N ALA A 106 24.08 -6.27 -19.78
CA ALA A 106 23.93 -4.93 -20.35
C ALA A 106 24.44 -3.84 -19.39
N THR A 107 24.22 -3.99 -18.09
CA THR A 107 24.53 -2.93 -17.10
C THR A 107 25.91 -3.03 -16.47
N LYS A 108 26.81 -3.86 -17.00
CA LYS A 108 28.14 -4.13 -16.42
C LYS A 108 28.96 -2.86 -16.15
N ASP A 109 28.86 -1.87 -17.04
CA ASP A 109 29.61 -0.61 -16.95
C ASP A 109 28.74 0.58 -16.51
N GLU A 110 27.47 0.35 -16.17
CA GLU A 110 26.48 1.38 -15.84
C GLU A 110 25.86 1.08 -14.46
N PRO A 111 26.61 1.27 -13.36
CA PRO A 111 26.19 0.85 -12.02
C PRO A 111 24.93 1.55 -11.51
N ASP A 112 24.69 2.79 -11.97
CA ASP A 112 23.49 3.54 -11.59
C ASP A 112 22.24 2.96 -12.24
N ILE A 113 22.32 2.53 -13.50
CA ILE A 113 21.23 1.84 -14.20
C ILE A 113 21.01 0.45 -13.60
N ALA A 114 22.09 -0.29 -13.27
CA ALA A 114 21.99 -1.56 -12.57
C ALA A 114 21.22 -1.43 -11.24
N ARG A 115 21.56 -0.41 -10.44
CA ARG A 115 20.88 -0.13 -9.16
C ARG A 115 19.41 0.23 -9.37
N ALA A 116 19.11 1.03 -10.39
CA ALA A 116 17.73 1.40 -10.73
C ALA A 116 16.89 0.18 -11.14
N LEU A 117 17.44 -0.70 -11.97
CA LEU A 117 16.77 -1.95 -12.37
C LEU A 117 16.56 -2.91 -11.19
N HIS A 118 17.51 -2.97 -10.25
CA HIS A 118 17.28 -3.69 -8.98
C HIS A 118 16.14 -3.07 -8.16
N HIS A 119 16.04 -1.75 -8.13
CA HIS A 119 14.94 -1.08 -7.45
C HIS A 119 13.59 -1.35 -8.15
N CYS A 120 13.58 -1.48 -9.48
CA CYS A 120 12.40 -1.98 -10.21
C CYS A 120 11.99 -3.39 -9.75
N ASP A 121 12.93 -4.32 -9.58
CA ASP A 121 12.62 -5.66 -9.05
C ASP A 121 11.96 -5.58 -7.67
N GLU A 122 12.55 -4.80 -6.76
CA GLU A 122 12.03 -4.59 -5.40
C GLU A 122 10.62 -4.01 -5.42
N LEU A 123 10.38 -2.96 -6.21
CA LEU A 123 9.06 -2.35 -6.35
C LEU A 123 8.04 -3.31 -6.97
N ALA A 124 8.42 -4.10 -7.97
CA ALA A 124 7.53 -5.09 -8.58
C ALA A 124 7.11 -6.18 -7.58
N ILE A 125 8.06 -6.68 -6.78
CA ILE A 125 7.80 -7.67 -5.72
C ILE A 125 6.85 -7.08 -4.68
N ARG A 126 7.18 -5.90 -4.13
CA ARG A 126 6.34 -5.22 -3.13
C ARG A 126 4.95 -4.89 -3.65
N ALA A 127 4.84 -4.38 -4.88
CA ALA A 127 3.55 -4.14 -5.53
C ALA A 127 2.72 -5.42 -5.69
N GLY A 128 3.37 -6.54 -6.02
CA GLY A 128 2.72 -7.85 -6.10
C GLY A 128 2.20 -8.35 -4.74
N GLU A 129 2.96 -8.10 -3.67
CA GLU A 129 2.66 -8.56 -2.32
C GLU A 129 1.67 -7.68 -1.57
N VAL A 130 1.74 -6.35 -1.73
CA VAL A 130 0.94 -5.38 -0.97
C VAL A 130 -0.34 -5.03 -1.72
N LEU A 131 -0.21 -4.42 -2.90
CA LEU A 131 -1.32 -3.84 -3.66
C LEU A 131 -2.32 -4.89 -4.17
N ARG A 132 -3.54 -4.50 -4.50
CA ARG A 132 -4.61 -5.37 -5.04
C ARG A 132 -5.15 -4.89 -6.38
N GLY A 133 -5.76 -5.83 -7.11
CA GLY A 133 -6.59 -5.54 -8.28
C GLY A 133 -5.91 -4.65 -9.33
N ARG A 134 -6.53 -3.49 -9.61
CA ARG A 134 -6.08 -2.56 -10.65
C ARG A 134 -4.82 -1.79 -10.24
N SER A 135 -4.72 -1.35 -8.98
CA SER A 135 -3.56 -0.61 -8.47
C SER A 135 -2.28 -1.41 -8.61
N ARG A 136 -2.34 -2.72 -8.30
CA ARG A 136 -1.22 -3.65 -8.55
C ARG A 136 -0.82 -3.68 -10.03
N ARG A 137 -1.79 -3.86 -10.94
CA ARG A 137 -1.51 -3.94 -12.38
C ARG A 137 -0.85 -2.67 -12.90
N ILE A 138 -1.38 -1.51 -12.49
CA ILE A 138 -0.83 -0.20 -12.89
C ILE A 138 0.60 -0.06 -12.35
N ALA A 139 0.84 -0.32 -11.06
CA ALA A 139 2.15 -0.19 -10.46
C ALA A 139 3.20 -1.06 -11.15
N VAL A 140 2.91 -2.34 -11.38
CA VAL A 140 3.84 -3.26 -12.06
C VAL A 140 4.04 -2.86 -13.53
N GLN A 141 3.02 -2.34 -14.21
CA GLN A 141 3.16 -1.81 -15.58
C GLN A 141 4.08 -0.60 -15.63
N LEU A 142 3.97 0.34 -14.68
CA LEU A 142 4.83 1.51 -14.59
C LEU A 142 6.28 1.12 -14.32
N VAL A 143 6.50 0.15 -13.41
CA VAL A 143 7.82 -0.43 -13.15
C VAL A 143 8.40 -1.06 -14.42
N MET A 144 7.60 -1.82 -15.16
CA MET A 144 8.00 -2.40 -16.44
C MET A 144 8.42 -1.33 -17.45
N THR A 145 7.62 -0.27 -17.60
CA THR A 145 7.95 0.85 -18.51
C THR A 145 9.28 1.51 -18.14
N SER A 146 9.49 1.78 -16.85
CA SER A 146 10.75 2.37 -16.36
C SER A 146 11.94 1.46 -16.64
N ALA A 147 11.78 0.14 -16.41
CA ALA A 147 12.81 -0.84 -16.73
C ALA A 147 13.14 -0.92 -18.24
N CYS A 148 12.12 -0.81 -19.10
CA CYS A 148 12.33 -0.74 -20.56
C CYS A 148 13.13 0.50 -20.95
N HIS A 149 12.79 1.68 -20.41
CA HIS A 149 13.51 2.92 -20.70
C HIS A 149 14.97 2.86 -20.22
N LEU A 150 15.19 2.38 -18.98
CA LEU A 150 16.53 2.18 -18.44
C LEU A 150 17.38 1.28 -19.35
N LEU A 151 16.80 0.17 -19.82
CA LEU A 151 17.53 -0.76 -20.70
C LEU A 151 17.71 -0.17 -22.12
N SER A 152 16.76 0.61 -22.61
CA SER A 152 16.89 1.36 -23.87
C SER A 152 17.99 2.41 -23.83
N LEU A 153 18.24 3.04 -22.69
CA LEU A 153 19.35 3.98 -22.53
C LEU A 153 20.69 3.26 -22.61
N VAL A 154 20.78 2.04 -22.07
CA VAL A 154 21.97 1.18 -22.17
C VAL A 154 22.22 0.76 -23.62
N ASP A 155 21.18 0.40 -24.36
CA ASP A 155 21.30 0.03 -25.77
C ASP A 155 21.74 1.21 -26.65
N ALA A 156 21.24 2.42 -26.38
CA ALA A 156 21.63 3.64 -27.10
C ALA A 156 22.99 4.22 -26.65
N ARG A 157 23.78 3.46 -25.88
CA ARG A 157 25.08 3.88 -25.38
C ARG A 157 26.07 4.01 -26.53
N GLY A 158 26.58 5.23 -26.74
CA GLY A 158 27.52 5.54 -27.82
C GLY A 158 26.87 6.19 -29.05
N GLU A 159 25.54 6.13 -29.19
CA GLU A 159 24.81 6.91 -30.19
C GLU A 159 24.62 8.36 -29.74
N ASN A 160 24.41 8.55 -28.43
CA ASN A 160 24.16 9.86 -27.83
C ASN A 160 25.42 10.48 -27.21
N PRO A 161 25.53 11.83 -27.20
CA PRO A 161 26.58 12.52 -26.46
C PRO A 161 26.57 12.13 -24.97
N PRO A 162 27.74 11.99 -24.30
CA PRO A 162 27.82 11.51 -22.92
C PRO A 162 26.97 12.32 -21.92
N GLN A 163 26.84 13.63 -22.14
CA GLN A 163 26.02 14.48 -21.27
C GLN A 163 24.53 14.21 -21.45
N ALA A 164 24.05 14.09 -22.69
CA ALA A 164 22.65 13.80 -23.00
C ALA A 164 22.22 12.44 -22.43
N HIS A 165 23.10 11.43 -22.50
CA HIS A 165 22.86 10.14 -21.89
C HIS A 165 22.70 10.24 -20.36
N LYS A 166 23.63 10.95 -19.68
CA LYS A 166 23.55 11.17 -18.23
C LYS A 166 22.28 11.91 -17.82
N ASP A 167 21.89 12.94 -18.58
CA ASP A 167 20.69 13.72 -18.30
C ASP A 167 19.42 12.85 -18.45
N ALA A 168 19.37 12.01 -19.48
CA ALA A 168 18.27 11.07 -19.70
C ALA A 168 18.16 10.03 -18.57
N VAL A 169 19.29 9.45 -18.12
CA VAL A 169 19.32 8.56 -16.96
C VAL A 169 18.81 9.28 -15.71
N ALA A 170 19.24 10.53 -15.48
CA ALA A 170 18.81 11.30 -14.32
C ALA A 170 17.30 11.67 -14.34
N VAL A 171 16.70 11.78 -15.52
CA VAL A 171 15.24 11.95 -15.67
C VAL A 171 14.53 10.66 -15.31
N GLU A 172 14.97 9.52 -15.86
CA GLU A 172 14.36 8.22 -15.60
C GLU A 172 14.45 7.82 -14.11
N LEU A 173 15.56 8.12 -13.44
CA LEU A 173 15.69 7.91 -11.99
C LEU A 173 14.69 8.75 -11.17
N ARG A 174 14.37 9.97 -11.63
CA ARG A 174 13.36 10.83 -10.99
C ARG A 174 11.96 10.29 -11.20
N GLU A 175 11.68 9.75 -12.39
CA GLU A 175 10.41 9.09 -12.70
C GLU A 175 10.24 7.82 -11.86
N LEU A 176 11.27 6.98 -11.75
CA LEU A 176 11.25 5.79 -10.89
C LEU A 176 11.00 6.16 -9.42
N ALA A 177 11.61 7.23 -8.92
CA ALA A 177 11.34 7.73 -7.57
C ALA A 177 9.89 8.24 -7.41
N ALA A 178 9.28 8.78 -8.46
CA ALA A 178 7.88 9.17 -8.47
C ALA A 178 6.94 7.96 -8.45
N ILE A 179 7.26 6.90 -9.20
CA ILE A 179 6.55 5.61 -9.16
C ILE A 179 6.59 5.05 -7.73
N GLY A 180 7.75 5.08 -7.06
CA GLY A 180 7.90 4.66 -5.67
C GLY A 180 7.05 5.47 -4.68
N ARG A 181 6.82 6.78 -4.92
CA ARG A 181 5.89 7.59 -4.11
C ARG A 181 4.43 7.19 -4.35
N SER A 182 4.02 7.06 -5.61
CA SER A 182 2.66 6.66 -5.97
C SER A 182 2.31 5.24 -5.47
N TYR A 183 3.30 4.34 -5.45
CA TYR A 183 3.19 3.03 -4.81
C TYR A 183 2.82 3.16 -3.33
N ARG A 184 3.55 3.97 -2.55
CA ARG A 184 3.29 4.17 -1.11
C ARG A 184 1.90 4.74 -0.84
N GLU A 185 1.48 5.73 -1.63
CA GLU A 185 0.13 6.29 -1.53
C GLU A 185 -0.95 5.21 -1.79
N SER A 186 -0.75 4.39 -2.83
CA SER A 186 -1.66 3.30 -3.16
C SER A 186 -1.65 2.18 -2.10
N ALA A 187 -0.48 1.89 -1.53
CA ALA A 187 -0.27 0.87 -0.51
C ALA A 187 -0.99 1.25 0.80
N ASN A 188 -0.90 2.52 1.21
CA ASN A 188 -1.64 3.02 2.36
C ASN A 188 -3.16 2.88 2.17
N GLY A 189 -3.68 3.19 0.99
CA GLY A 189 -5.11 3.00 0.67
C GLY A 189 -5.56 1.54 0.77
N ASP A 190 -4.77 0.60 0.22
CA ASP A 190 -5.08 -0.84 0.29
C ASP A 190 -4.94 -1.38 1.73
N ALA A 191 -3.95 -0.91 2.50
CA ALA A 191 -3.78 -1.27 3.90
C ALA A 191 -4.96 -0.82 4.76
N GLN A 192 -5.48 0.40 4.53
CA GLN A 192 -6.69 0.91 5.17
C GLN A 192 -7.90 0.03 4.88
N LEU A 193 -8.08 -0.42 3.63
CA LEU A 193 -9.17 -1.32 3.27
C LEU A 193 -9.11 -2.65 4.04
N VAL A 194 -7.91 -3.25 4.15
CA VAL A 194 -7.70 -4.48 4.94
C VAL A 194 -7.99 -4.25 6.41
N TYR A 195 -7.56 -3.12 6.95
CA TYR A 195 -7.81 -2.74 8.33
C TYR A 195 -9.32 -2.60 8.61
N PHE A 196 -10.07 -1.90 7.75
CA PHE A 196 -11.53 -1.78 7.86
C PHE A 196 -12.24 -3.12 7.69
N ALA A 197 -11.76 -4.00 6.80
CA ALA A 197 -12.30 -5.35 6.70
C ALA A 197 -12.11 -6.14 8.00
N GLY A 198 -10.95 -5.97 8.67
CA GLY A 198 -10.68 -6.56 9.98
C GLY A 198 -11.64 -6.06 11.04
N MET A 199 -11.91 -4.76 11.05
CA MET A 199 -12.91 -4.16 11.94
C MET A 199 -14.32 -4.72 11.72
N GLY A 200 -14.73 -4.91 10.46
CA GLY A 200 -16.00 -5.57 10.13
C GLY A 200 -16.10 -6.99 10.68
N ILE A 201 -15.00 -7.78 10.61
CA ILE A 201 -14.93 -9.11 11.23
C ILE A 201 -15.05 -9.01 12.76
N GLY A 202 -14.40 -8.02 13.38
CA GLY A 202 -14.52 -7.75 14.80
C GLY A 202 -15.96 -7.50 15.24
N ILE A 203 -16.67 -6.62 14.51
CA ILE A 203 -18.10 -6.32 14.74
C ILE A 203 -18.96 -7.58 14.55
N ALA A 204 -18.74 -8.34 13.48
CA ALA A 204 -19.47 -9.59 13.25
C ALA A 204 -19.26 -10.60 14.39
N GLY A 205 -18.04 -10.69 14.93
CA GLY A 205 -17.72 -11.49 16.10
C GLY A 205 -18.48 -11.05 17.35
N LEU A 206 -18.58 -9.73 17.59
CA LEU A 206 -19.37 -9.18 18.70
C LEU A 206 -20.87 -9.45 18.54
N VAL A 207 -21.41 -9.32 17.33
CA VAL A 207 -22.81 -9.65 17.03
C VAL A 207 -23.08 -11.14 17.26
N ALA A 208 -22.18 -12.02 16.82
CA ALA A 208 -22.30 -13.45 17.07
C ALA A 208 -22.26 -13.79 18.56
N LEU A 209 -21.33 -13.18 19.30
CA LEU A 209 -21.23 -13.32 20.75
C LEU A 209 -22.53 -12.85 21.44
N TYR A 210 -23.09 -11.72 21.00
CA TYR A 210 -24.36 -11.21 21.49
C TYR A 210 -25.52 -12.18 21.27
N VAL A 211 -25.69 -12.70 20.05
CA VAL A 211 -26.79 -13.65 19.76
C VAL A 211 -26.66 -14.91 20.63
N LEU A 212 -25.43 -15.38 20.85
CA LEU A 212 -25.13 -16.48 21.76
C LEU A 212 -25.50 -16.15 23.21
N THR A 213 -25.06 -15.01 23.74
CA THR A 213 -25.32 -14.66 25.15
C THR A 213 -26.76 -14.28 25.40
N ALA A 214 -27.44 -13.56 24.50
CA ALA A 214 -28.85 -13.24 24.61
C ALA A 214 -29.72 -14.50 24.71
N SER A 215 -29.41 -15.53 23.91
CA SER A 215 -30.13 -16.81 23.96
C SER A 215 -30.00 -17.55 25.31
N VAL A 216 -28.95 -17.25 26.08
CA VAL A 216 -28.70 -17.81 27.41
C VAL A 216 -29.29 -16.90 28.50
N LEU A 217 -29.10 -15.59 28.41
CA LEU A 217 -29.55 -14.60 29.41
C LEU A 217 -31.07 -14.41 29.42
N ASP A 218 -31.75 -14.56 28.27
CA ASP A 218 -33.22 -14.54 28.21
C ASP A 218 -33.86 -15.63 29.08
N ARG A 219 -33.11 -16.70 29.39
CA ARG A 219 -33.59 -17.76 30.31
C ARG A 219 -33.49 -17.39 31.78
N GLU A 220 -32.72 -16.37 32.14
CA GLU A 220 -32.44 -15.98 33.54
C GLU A 220 -33.08 -14.63 33.94
N GLY A 221 -33.77 -13.92 33.04
CA GLY A 221 -34.58 -12.74 33.39
C GLY A 221 -33.78 -11.48 33.75
N VAL A 222 -32.51 -11.40 33.33
CA VAL A 222 -31.64 -10.22 33.54
C VAL A 222 -31.93 -9.14 32.50
N HIS A 223 -31.76 -7.85 32.84
CA HIS A 223 -31.84 -6.69 31.92
C HIS A 223 -30.73 -6.71 30.84
N ALA A 224 -30.75 -7.73 29.98
CA ALA A 224 -29.76 -7.99 28.95
C ALA A 224 -29.70 -6.87 27.91
N SER A 225 -30.81 -6.16 27.68
CA SER A 225 -30.91 -5.08 26.70
C SER A 225 -29.92 -3.94 26.96
N THR A 226 -29.78 -3.47 28.22
CA THR A 226 -28.90 -2.34 28.56
C THR A 226 -27.42 -2.71 28.46
N ILE A 227 -27.04 -3.89 28.95
CA ILE A 227 -25.67 -4.42 28.84
C ILE A 227 -25.26 -4.51 27.36
N VAL A 228 -26.18 -5.01 26.53
CA VAL A 228 -25.97 -5.15 25.08
C VAL A 228 -25.91 -3.80 24.41
N GLY A 229 -26.80 -2.87 24.78
CA GLY A 229 -26.79 -1.48 24.30
C GLY A 229 -25.44 -0.83 24.54
N CYS A 230 -24.88 -0.96 25.74
CA CYS A 230 -23.55 -0.45 26.09
C CYS A 230 -22.44 -1.10 25.26
N LEU A 231 -22.50 -2.42 25.06
CA LEU A 231 -21.49 -3.17 24.32
C LEU A 231 -21.45 -2.74 22.85
N VAL A 232 -22.62 -2.60 22.21
CA VAL A 232 -22.76 -2.12 20.84
C VAL A 232 -22.36 -0.65 20.74
N ALA A 233 -22.86 0.21 21.63
CA ALA A 233 -22.55 1.63 21.61
C ALA A 233 -21.05 1.89 21.79
N GLY A 234 -20.37 1.15 22.69
CA GLY A 234 -18.92 1.21 22.87
C GLY A 234 -18.13 0.76 21.64
N ALA A 235 -18.54 -0.32 20.98
CA ALA A 235 -17.93 -0.74 19.71
C ALA A 235 -18.11 0.33 18.61
N VAL A 236 -19.32 0.88 18.48
CA VAL A 236 -19.61 1.94 17.49
C VAL A 236 -18.79 3.20 17.78
N GLY A 237 -18.64 3.60 19.05
CA GLY A 237 -17.77 4.69 19.46
C GLY A 237 -16.32 4.51 19.02
N ALA A 238 -15.77 3.31 19.22
CA ALA A 238 -14.41 2.97 18.79
C ALA A 238 -14.26 2.98 17.26
N VAL A 239 -15.27 2.50 16.51
CA VAL A 239 -15.29 2.54 15.04
C VAL A 239 -15.31 3.98 14.52
N VAL A 240 -16.19 4.83 15.07
CA VAL A 240 -16.27 6.25 14.69
C VAL A 240 -14.96 6.98 15.01
N SER A 241 -14.31 6.64 16.13
CA SER A 241 -12.99 7.17 16.51
C SER A 241 -11.91 6.86 15.46
N VAL A 242 -11.94 5.66 14.85
CA VAL A 242 -11.05 5.33 13.72
C VAL A 242 -11.41 6.08 12.46
N ILE A 243 -12.68 6.17 12.10
CA ILE A 243 -13.08 6.86 10.86
C ILE A 243 -12.66 8.34 10.94
N ALA A 244 -12.87 8.98 12.09
CA ALA A 244 -12.38 10.32 12.36
C ALA A 244 -10.84 10.43 12.20
N ARG A 245 -10.09 9.39 12.60
CA ARG A 245 -8.63 9.31 12.41
C ARG A 245 -8.19 9.30 10.95
N VAL A 246 -8.81 8.42 10.18
CA VAL A 246 -8.44 8.22 8.78
C VAL A 246 -8.73 9.49 8.01
N ASN A 247 -9.84 10.16 8.31
CA ASN A 247 -10.19 11.45 7.73
C ASN A 247 -9.24 12.59 8.17
N SER A 248 -8.63 12.50 9.35
CA SER A 248 -7.66 13.50 9.83
C SER A 248 -6.23 13.29 9.29
N GLY A 249 -6.01 12.33 8.37
CA GLY A 249 -4.72 12.11 7.70
C GLY A 249 -3.59 11.53 8.57
N SER A 250 -3.88 11.11 9.81
CA SER A 250 -2.88 10.65 10.81
C SER A 250 -2.74 9.12 10.83
N PHE A 251 -2.94 8.46 9.69
CA PHE A 251 -2.90 7.01 9.60
C PHE A 251 -1.96 6.55 8.48
N ALA A 252 -0.67 6.52 8.81
CA ALA A 252 0.32 5.74 8.09
C ALA A 252 0.42 4.38 8.79
N LEU A 253 0.08 3.30 8.09
CA LEU A 253 0.44 1.95 8.50
C LEU A 253 1.76 1.63 7.83
N ASP A 254 2.70 1.03 8.56
CA ASP A 254 3.89 0.48 7.93
C ASP A 254 3.46 -0.54 6.87
N GLU A 255 3.79 -0.24 5.63
CA GLU A 255 3.34 -0.96 4.44
C GLU A 255 3.87 -2.40 4.39
N ASP A 256 4.87 -2.71 5.21
CA ASP A 256 5.56 -4.00 5.29
C ASP A 256 4.93 -4.98 6.30
N ILE A 257 3.82 -4.60 6.95
CA ILE A 257 3.15 -5.45 7.94
C ILE A 257 2.31 -6.53 7.23
N ALA A 258 2.52 -7.79 7.63
CA ALA A 258 1.78 -8.92 7.09
C ALA A 258 0.26 -8.74 7.19
N ARG A 259 -0.44 -8.95 6.07
CA ARG A 259 -1.90 -8.74 5.91
C ARG A 259 -2.76 -9.32 7.03
N GLY A 260 -2.40 -10.51 7.53
CA GLY A 260 -3.12 -11.17 8.62
C GLY A 260 -3.04 -10.39 9.93
N TYR A 261 -1.90 -9.76 10.21
CA TYR A 261 -1.72 -8.94 11.40
C TYR A 261 -2.50 -7.63 11.30
N THR A 262 -2.51 -6.95 10.15
CA THR A 262 -3.33 -5.75 9.94
C THR A 262 -4.82 -6.04 10.10
N LEU A 263 -5.29 -7.18 9.59
CA LEU A 263 -6.67 -7.64 9.77
C LEU A 263 -6.98 -7.89 11.25
N PHE A 264 -6.10 -8.61 11.95
CA PHE A 264 -6.25 -8.91 13.37
C PHE A 264 -6.28 -7.64 14.23
N LEU A 265 -5.36 -6.70 14.00
CA LEU A 265 -5.34 -5.40 14.67
C LEU A 265 -6.62 -4.59 14.42
N GLY A 266 -7.16 -4.61 13.20
CA GLY A 266 -8.45 -3.99 12.89
C GLY A 266 -9.60 -4.62 13.69
N SER A 267 -9.58 -5.94 13.83
CA SER A 267 -10.64 -6.69 14.51
C SER A 267 -10.68 -6.48 16.02
N LEU A 268 -9.55 -6.22 16.68
CA LEU A 268 -9.49 -6.03 18.14
C LEU A 268 -10.16 -4.74 18.62
N ARG A 269 -10.23 -3.72 17.76
CA ARG A 269 -10.61 -2.37 18.20
C ARG A 269 -12.07 -2.24 18.63
N PRO A 270 -13.05 -2.78 17.89
CA PRO A 270 -14.43 -2.86 18.39
C PRO A 270 -14.54 -3.56 19.74
N TRP A 271 -13.74 -4.61 19.99
CA TRP A 271 -13.78 -5.35 21.27
C TRP A 271 -13.31 -4.50 22.44
N ILE A 272 -12.23 -3.72 22.25
CA ILE A 272 -11.74 -2.80 23.27
C ILE A 272 -12.81 -1.76 23.60
N GLY A 273 -13.42 -1.14 22.57
CA GLY A 273 -14.51 -0.17 22.75
C GLY A 273 -15.71 -0.76 23.50
N SER A 274 -16.11 -1.99 23.15
CA SER A 274 -17.16 -2.73 23.85
C SER A 274 -16.85 -2.98 25.33
N ILE A 275 -15.61 -3.38 25.66
CA ILE A 275 -15.19 -3.63 27.04
C ILE A 275 -15.22 -2.33 27.85
N PHE A 276 -14.74 -1.21 27.28
CA PHE A 276 -14.81 0.09 27.95
C PHE A 276 -16.25 0.56 28.18
N GLY A 277 -17.13 0.37 27.20
CA GLY A 277 -18.55 0.68 27.35
C GLY A 277 -19.19 -0.10 28.50
N LEU A 278 -18.87 -1.38 28.61
CA LEU A 278 -19.35 -2.25 29.69
C LEU A 278 -18.75 -1.87 31.06
N LEU A 279 -17.48 -1.49 31.09
CA LEU A 279 -16.80 -1.05 32.32
C LEU A 279 -17.48 0.20 32.88
N ILE A 280 -17.83 1.18 32.03
CA ILE A 280 -18.55 2.38 32.46
C ILE A 280 -19.95 2.04 32.98
N TYR A 281 -20.68 1.16 32.29
CA TYR A 281 -21.97 0.68 32.78
C TYR A 281 -21.86 0.11 34.19
N PHE A 282 -20.98 -0.86 34.42
CA PHE A 282 -20.80 -1.45 35.74
C PHE A 282 -20.28 -0.46 36.79
N SER A 283 -19.42 0.48 36.41
CA SER A 283 -18.86 1.47 37.35
C SER A 283 -19.94 2.43 37.87
N VAL A 284 -20.88 2.81 37.01
CA VAL A 284 -22.01 3.67 37.38
C VAL A 284 -23.06 2.87 38.14
N THR A 285 -23.41 1.66 37.69
CA THR A 285 -24.40 0.81 38.38
C THR A 285 -23.93 0.32 39.75
N ALA A 286 -22.62 0.16 39.97
CA ALA A 286 -22.06 -0.24 41.26
C ALA A 286 -21.86 0.94 42.23
N ASP A 287 -22.35 2.14 41.91
CA ASP A 287 -22.16 3.38 42.68
C ASP A 287 -20.68 3.74 42.97
N ILE A 288 -19.74 3.23 42.16
CA ILE A 288 -18.31 3.57 42.27
C ILE A 288 -18.09 5.01 41.78
N VAL A 289 -18.87 5.45 40.80
CA VAL A 289 -18.80 6.79 40.21
C VAL A 289 -20.13 7.51 40.40
N GLN A 290 -20.26 8.26 41.50
CA GLN A 290 -21.48 8.99 41.87
C GLN A 290 -21.61 10.37 41.19
N ILE A 291 -21.01 10.53 40.01
CA ILE A 291 -20.96 11.83 39.32
C ILE A 291 -22.25 12.08 38.52
N PHE A 292 -23.04 11.05 38.24
CA PHE A 292 -24.19 11.12 37.35
C PHE A 292 -25.49 10.75 38.04
N GLU A 293 -26.53 11.59 37.90
CA GLU A 293 -27.91 11.22 38.23
C GLU A 293 -28.44 10.28 37.14
N VAL A 294 -28.60 9.00 37.48
CA VAL A 294 -29.16 8.00 36.56
C VAL A 294 -30.68 8.20 36.47
N PRO A 295 -31.26 8.34 35.27
CA PRO A 295 -32.71 8.45 35.10
C PRO A 295 -33.46 7.25 35.70
N GLN A 296 -34.62 7.49 36.31
CA GLN A 296 -35.43 6.43 36.95
C GLN A 296 -36.28 5.63 35.96
N GLU A 297 -36.54 6.15 34.76
CA GLU A 297 -37.23 5.41 33.70
C GLU A 297 -36.27 4.48 32.96
N ASP A 298 -36.64 3.20 32.81
CA ASP A 298 -35.82 2.17 32.16
C ASP A 298 -35.33 2.55 30.75
N THR A 299 -36.18 3.25 29.99
CA THR A 299 -35.86 3.68 28.61
C THR A 299 -34.84 4.81 28.60
N ASP A 300 -34.98 5.79 29.49
CA ASP A 300 -34.05 6.92 29.58
C ASP A 300 -32.70 6.49 30.16
N ALA A 301 -32.71 5.57 31.14
CA ALA A 301 -31.50 4.94 31.65
C ALA A 301 -30.75 4.19 30.54
N PHE A 302 -31.47 3.44 29.69
CA PHE A 302 -30.87 2.76 28.54
C PHE A 302 -30.14 3.73 27.60
N TYR A 303 -30.79 4.82 27.18
CA TYR A 303 -30.17 5.80 26.29
C TYR A 303 -28.99 6.51 26.96
N PHE A 304 -29.12 6.86 28.24
CA PHE A 304 -28.07 7.46 29.04
C PHE A 304 -26.80 6.58 29.05
N PHE A 305 -26.94 5.30 29.34
CA PHE A 305 -25.82 4.36 29.34
C PHE A 305 -25.24 4.12 27.94
N CYS A 306 -26.07 4.09 26.89
CA CYS A 306 -25.58 4.00 25.52
C CYS A 306 -24.70 5.19 25.12
N VAL A 307 -25.10 6.41 25.49
CA VAL A 307 -24.32 7.63 25.21
C VAL A 307 -22.98 7.59 25.96
N LEU A 308 -23.00 7.23 27.24
CA LEU A 308 -21.78 7.09 28.03
C LEU A 308 -20.85 6.01 27.47
N ALA A 309 -21.40 4.85 27.11
CA ALA A 309 -20.63 3.75 26.55
C ALA A 309 -20.03 4.11 25.18
N PHE A 310 -20.78 4.82 24.33
CA PHE A 310 -20.27 5.37 23.08
C PHE A 310 -19.12 6.34 23.33
N ALA A 311 -19.29 7.29 24.26
CA ALA A 311 -18.24 8.25 24.61
C ALA A 311 -16.99 7.55 25.16
N ALA A 312 -17.16 6.49 25.95
CA ALA A 312 -16.06 5.68 26.48
C ALA A 312 -15.31 4.92 25.37
N GLY A 313 -16.04 4.28 24.44
CA GLY A 313 -15.44 3.64 23.28
C GLY A 313 -14.74 4.63 22.35
N PHE A 314 -15.28 5.84 22.23
CA PHE A 314 -14.65 6.93 21.47
C PHE A 314 -13.39 7.47 22.15
N SER A 315 -13.36 7.54 23.49
CA SER A 315 -12.30 8.17 24.29
C SER A 315 -11.03 7.33 24.45
N GLU A 316 -11.05 6.03 24.14
CA GLU A 316 -9.86 5.14 24.08
C GLU A 316 -8.66 5.85 23.45
N ARG A 317 -8.93 6.56 22.35
CA ARG A 317 -7.92 7.30 21.60
C ARG A 317 -7.62 8.70 22.14
N TRP A 318 -8.62 9.45 22.61
CA TRP A 318 -8.37 10.79 23.18
C TRP A 318 -7.48 10.70 24.42
N ALA A 319 -7.70 9.67 25.24
CA ALA A 319 -6.87 9.37 26.39
C ALA A 319 -5.44 8.94 25.96
N GLN A 320 -5.30 8.03 24.99
CA GLN A 320 -3.98 7.62 24.50
C GLN A 320 -3.20 8.75 23.82
N ASP A 321 -3.82 9.53 22.93
CA ASP A 321 -3.16 10.62 22.19
C ASP A 321 -2.78 11.78 23.14
N THR A 322 -3.56 12.01 24.21
CA THR A 322 -3.25 13.02 25.25
C THR A 322 -2.13 12.54 26.19
N LEU A 323 -2.12 11.25 26.57
CA LEU A 323 -1.09 10.66 27.42
C LEU A 323 0.25 10.49 26.67
N THR A 324 0.22 10.09 25.41
CA THR A 324 1.43 9.93 24.58
C THR A 324 1.94 11.26 24.02
N GLY A 325 1.05 12.20 23.70
CA GLY A 325 1.40 13.58 23.35
C GLY A 325 2.01 14.37 24.53
N GLY A 326 1.56 14.10 25.76
CA GLY A 326 2.14 14.66 26.98
C GLY A 326 3.55 14.16 27.30
N LEU A 327 3.89 12.93 26.87
CA LEU A 327 5.21 12.33 27.09
C LEU A 327 6.21 12.62 25.95
N SER A 328 5.74 12.96 24.75
CA SER A 328 6.61 13.30 23.60
C SER A 328 6.76 14.82 23.36
N GLY A 329 6.03 15.64 24.11
CA GLY A 329 5.84 17.08 23.83
C GLY A 329 6.60 18.07 24.71
N ARG A 330 7.62 17.68 25.50
CA ARG A 330 8.41 18.61 26.33
C ARG A 330 9.82 18.89 25.80
N GLY A 331 10.00 18.89 24.47
CA GLY A 331 11.32 19.03 23.87
C GLY A 331 11.41 19.70 22.50
N ARG A 332 10.43 20.50 22.06
CA ARG A 332 10.56 21.45 20.92
C ARG A 332 9.22 22.13 20.68
N GLY A 333 9.11 23.42 20.97
CA GLY A 333 7.87 24.18 20.72
C GLY A 333 7.63 25.37 21.65
N GLY A 334 8.50 25.57 22.66
CA GLY A 334 8.39 26.71 23.59
C GLY A 334 8.97 28.04 23.09
N ALA A 335 9.48 28.13 21.86
CA ALA A 335 10.13 29.35 21.36
C ALA A 335 9.27 30.17 20.38
N ASP A 336 8.27 29.59 19.73
CA ASP A 336 7.53 30.29 18.66
C ASP A 336 6.12 30.78 19.07
N ALA A 337 5.64 30.41 20.27
CA ALA A 337 4.33 30.85 20.77
C ALA A 337 4.36 32.19 21.53
N ALA A 338 5.54 32.77 21.79
CA ALA A 338 5.68 34.06 22.49
C ALA A 338 5.74 35.27 21.56
N ALA A 339 5.78 35.09 20.23
CA ALA A 339 5.92 36.18 19.26
C ALA A 339 4.60 36.59 18.57
N ALA A 340 3.48 35.89 18.81
CA ALA A 340 2.22 36.11 18.09
C ALA A 340 1.11 36.80 18.92
N ALA A 341 1.41 37.28 20.13
CA ALA A 341 0.39 37.86 21.02
C ALA A 341 0.76 39.23 21.57
N THR A 342 1.13 40.19 20.71
CA THR A 342 1.01 41.61 21.07
C THR A 342 0.70 42.49 19.85
N THR A 343 -0.57 42.76 19.61
CA THR A 343 -1.01 44.02 18.96
C THR A 343 -2.36 44.41 19.54
N PRO A 344 -2.47 45.52 20.29
CA PRO A 344 -3.76 46.03 20.76
C PRO A 344 -4.36 47.04 19.77
N ALA A 345 -5.69 47.12 19.78
CA ALA A 345 -6.50 48.03 18.99
C ALA A 345 -6.58 49.46 19.60
N LYS A 346 -6.63 50.46 18.69
CA LYS A 346 -7.30 51.81 18.68
C LYS A 346 -7.90 52.37 19.99
N ASP A 347 -7.94 53.68 20.29
CA ASP A 347 -7.92 54.99 19.58
C ASP A 347 -7.81 56.07 20.73
N PRO A 348 -8.10 57.39 20.57
CA PRO A 348 -7.46 58.47 19.81
C PRO A 348 -7.00 59.66 20.71
N GLY A 349 -6.24 60.61 20.14
CA GLY A 349 -6.33 62.04 20.55
C GLY A 349 -5.10 62.73 21.17
N THR A 350 -4.68 63.79 20.47
CA THR A 350 -4.26 65.11 21.00
C THR A 350 -2.77 65.42 21.23
N ALA A 351 -2.22 66.15 20.23
CA ALA A 351 -1.46 67.41 20.32
C ALA A 351 0.06 67.46 20.56
N ARG A 352 0.64 68.47 19.85
CA ARG A 352 2.00 69.05 19.80
C ARG A 352 3.01 68.24 18.97
N GLY A 353 3.48 68.69 17.80
CA GLY A 353 3.71 70.05 17.32
C GLY A 353 5.19 70.42 17.52
N ARG A 354 6.00 70.34 16.45
CA ARG A 354 7.10 71.28 16.20
C ARG A 354 7.59 71.22 14.75
N SER A 355 7.53 72.39 14.15
CA SER A 355 7.98 72.83 12.82
C SER A 355 9.50 73.01 12.76
N THR A 356 10.06 72.79 11.57
CA THR A 356 11.14 73.57 10.89
C THR A 356 11.18 73.01 9.44
N GLU A 357 10.75 73.70 8.37
CA GLU A 357 11.36 74.90 7.73
C GLU A 357 12.75 74.52 7.15
N ALA A 358 13.12 74.69 5.86
CA ALA A 358 12.68 75.52 4.74
C ALA A 358 13.20 74.85 3.42
N GLU A 359 12.51 74.93 2.28
CA GLU A 359 12.78 75.90 1.20
C GLU A 359 14.03 75.62 0.34
N ARG A 360 13.83 75.10 -0.89
CA ARG A 360 14.28 75.77 -2.12
C ARG A 360 13.86 75.08 -3.44
N ASP A 361 13.24 75.92 -4.25
CA ASP A 361 13.07 76.00 -5.70
C ASP A 361 14.02 75.19 -6.64
N THR A 362 13.41 74.57 -7.65
CA THR A 362 13.56 74.71 -9.13
C THR A 362 14.65 75.69 -9.65
N PRO A 363 15.16 75.64 -10.92
CA PRO A 363 14.66 74.93 -12.11
C PRO A 363 15.71 74.31 -13.07
N GLN A 364 15.25 73.46 -13.99
CA GLN A 364 15.40 73.62 -15.45
C GLN A 364 14.45 72.71 -16.21
#